data_AF-A0A2D4MA18-F1
#
_entry.id   AF-A0A2D4MA18-F1
#
_cell.length_a   1.000
_cell.length_b   1.000
_cell.length_c   1.000
_cell.angle_alpha   90.00
_cell.angle_beta   90.00
_cell.angle_gamma   90.00
#
_symmetry.space_group_name_H-M   'P 1'
#
loop_
_entity.id
_entity.type
_entity.pdbx_description
1 polymer ?
#
loop_
_entity_poly.entity_id
_entity_poly.type
_entity_poly.pdbx_seq_one_letter_code
_entity_poly.pdbx_strand_id
1 'polypeptide(L)'
;MAEMMQNRSQRLNFDVSSPNGILLFREASKMICTYGNQILSLGTLSKDQIYPLKLKGISICYSALKSALCGNYVSFGVFKLYGDNHFDNVLQAFVKMLLSVSHSDLLQFRKLSQSYYPLLECLAQDHMSFITSLEPHVLMYIFTSISEGLTALDTIVSSSCCASLDYIVSYLFKHIAKEGKKQPLGIREISQDGQRLLHFMQQNSEVLQQMMSILMNTIIFEDCRNQWSVSRPLLGLILLNGKYFSELRASLINSQPSEKQEFLHQCFRNLMEGVEQNLLVKNRDRFTQNMSIFRRDMAETLRCDGISESVSTEMMS
;
A
#
# COMPACT_ATOMS: atom_id res chain seq x y z
N MET A 1 15.77 4.55 20.65
CA MET A 1 14.28 4.62 20.57
C MET A 1 13.73 3.42 19.80
N ALA A 2 13.92 3.32 18.48
CA ALA A 2 13.34 2.23 17.69
C ALA A 2 13.75 0.81 18.15
N GLU A 3 15.04 0.60 18.47
CA GLU A 3 15.53 -0.70 18.94
C GLU A 3 14.91 -1.16 20.27
N MET A 4 14.51 -0.22 21.14
CA MET A 4 13.87 -0.57 22.43
C MET A 4 12.49 -1.18 22.24
N MET A 5 11.83 -0.85 21.13
CA MET A 5 10.50 -1.36 20.78
C MET A 5 10.56 -2.63 19.94
N GLN A 6 11.76 -3.04 19.50
CA GLN A 6 11.93 -4.15 18.60
C GLN A 6 11.92 -5.48 19.38
N ASN A 7 10.91 -6.31 19.13
CA ASN A 7 10.81 -7.65 19.72
C ASN A 7 11.72 -8.67 18.99
N ARG A 8 13.03 -8.40 18.92
CA ARG A 8 14.00 -9.32 18.34
C ARG A 8 14.30 -10.46 19.31
N SER A 9 14.27 -11.70 18.82
CA SER A 9 14.55 -12.91 19.63
C SER A 9 13.65 -13.07 20.86
N GLN A 10 12.37 -12.67 20.76
CA GLN A 10 11.39 -12.73 21.86
C GLN A 10 11.80 -11.92 23.12
N ARG A 11 12.62 -10.87 22.96
CA ARG A 11 13.02 -9.98 24.08
C ARG A 11 11.86 -9.27 24.77
N LEU A 12 10.75 -9.08 24.07
CA LEU A 12 9.54 -8.45 24.59
C LEU A 12 8.43 -9.52 24.72
N ASN A 13 8.76 -10.67 25.30
CA ASN A 13 7.77 -11.69 25.64
C ASN A 13 7.29 -11.46 27.07
N PHE A 14 6.29 -10.59 27.21
CA PHE A 14 5.64 -10.35 28.50
C PHE A 14 4.52 -11.36 28.70
N ASP A 15 4.32 -11.81 29.94
CA ASP A 15 3.14 -12.62 30.29
C ASP A 15 1.86 -11.84 29.94
N VAL A 16 0.77 -12.54 29.59
CA VAL A 16 -0.51 -11.95 29.18
C VAL A 16 -1.11 -11.07 30.28
N SER A 17 -0.72 -11.32 31.53
CA SER A 17 -1.07 -10.57 32.74
C SER A 17 -0.15 -9.38 33.05
N SER A 18 0.95 -9.21 32.31
CA SER A 18 1.99 -8.23 32.63
C SER A 18 1.66 -6.84 32.06
N PRO A 19 1.67 -5.78 32.91
CA PRO A 19 1.46 -4.41 32.45
C PRO A 19 2.67 -3.84 31.69
N ASN A 20 3.80 -4.55 31.63
CA ASN A 20 5.06 -4.04 31.11
C ASN A 20 4.98 -3.65 29.63
N GLY A 21 4.22 -4.40 28.83
CA GLY A 21 4.00 -4.06 27.42
C GLY A 21 3.29 -2.71 27.27
N ILE A 22 2.22 -2.51 28.04
CA ILE A 22 1.44 -1.26 28.05
C ILE A 22 2.31 -0.09 28.51
N LEU A 23 3.08 -0.26 29.59
CA LEU A 23 3.98 0.78 30.10
C LEU A 23 5.05 1.16 29.08
N LEU A 24 5.68 0.16 28.43
CA LEU A 24 6.66 0.39 27.38
C LEU A 24 6.06 1.18 26.21
N PHE A 25 4.85 0.81 25.78
CA PHE A 25 4.15 1.53 24.72
C PHE A 25 3.80 2.97 25.14
N ARG A 26 3.38 3.19 26.38
CA ARG A 26 3.09 4.55 26.88
C ARG A 26 4.31 5.44 26.86
N GLU A 27 5.47 4.95 27.29
CA GLU A 27 6.71 5.73 27.25
C GLU A 27 7.14 6.03 25.81
N ALA A 28 7.04 5.04 24.91
CA ALA A 28 7.32 5.27 23.51
C ALA A 28 6.36 6.28 22.85
N SER A 29 5.07 6.18 23.14
CA SER A 29 4.05 7.12 22.68
C SER A 29 4.39 8.54 23.12
N LYS A 30 4.72 8.75 24.41
CA LYS A 30 5.16 10.05 24.91
C LYS A 30 6.37 10.58 24.15
N MET A 31 7.41 9.76 23.96
CA MET A 31 8.61 10.18 23.23
C MET A 31 8.30 10.61 21.78
N ILE A 32 7.48 9.84 21.07
CA ILE A 32 7.08 10.15 19.69
C ILE A 32 6.23 11.42 19.65
N CYS A 33 5.26 11.58 20.55
CA CYS A 33 4.43 12.77 20.62
C CYS A 33 5.24 14.02 20.97
N THR A 34 6.17 13.94 21.93
CA THR A 34 7.05 15.06 22.29
C THR A 34 7.91 15.48 21.10
N TYR A 35 8.54 14.52 20.41
CA TYR A 35 9.33 14.82 19.22
C TYR A 35 8.47 15.40 18.10
N GLY A 36 7.32 14.79 17.82
CA GLY A 36 6.38 15.25 16.80
C GLY A 36 5.91 16.69 17.02
N ASN A 37 5.56 17.05 18.25
CA ASN A 37 5.15 18.42 18.56
C ASN A 37 6.32 19.43 18.42
N GLN A 38 7.53 19.05 18.82
CA GLN A 38 8.71 19.90 18.69
C GLN A 38 9.12 20.09 17.23
N ILE A 39 9.11 19.04 16.42
CA ILE A 39 9.59 19.11 15.05
C ILE A 39 8.66 19.92 14.13
N LEU A 40 7.37 19.95 14.46
CA LEU A 40 6.38 20.77 13.76
C LEU A 40 6.50 22.27 14.10
N SER A 41 7.13 22.60 15.23
CA SER A 41 7.43 23.99 15.62
C SER A 41 8.65 24.57 14.91
N LEU A 42 9.46 23.73 14.26
CA LEU A 42 10.57 24.20 13.45
C LEU A 42 10.01 24.90 12.21
N GLY A 43 10.45 26.15 11.99
CA GLY A 43 10.10 26.92 10.79
C GLY A 43 10.72 26.36 9.52
N THR A 44 10.68 27.14 8.45
CA THR A 44 11.23 26.76 7.14
C THR A 44 12.74 26.47 7.25
N LEU A 45 13.13 25.22 6.99
CA LEU A 45 14.53 24.78 6.95
C LEU A 45 15.06 24.84 5.52
N SER A 46 16.36 25.07 5.36
CA SER A 46 17.02 24.93 4.06
C SER A 46 17.07 23.47 3.62
N LYS A 47 17.20 23.22 2.31
CA LYS A 47 17.24 21.86 1.73
C LYS A 47 18.37 20.99 2.31
N ASP A 48 19.49 21.59 2.70
CA ASP A 48 20.63 20.86 3.27
C ASP A 48 20.41 20.49 4.74
N GLN A 49 19.57 21.24 5.46
CA GLN A 49 19.31 21.06 6.89
C GLN A 49 18.04 20.25 7.18
N ILE A 50 17.12 20.16 6.21
CA ILE A 50 15.84 19.47 6.39
C ILE A 50 16.01 18.00 6.78
N TYR A 51 16.96 17.30 6.16
CA TYR A 51 17.20 15.90 6.45
C TYR A 51 17.79 15.66 7.86
N PRO A 52 18.94 16.25 8.24
CA PRO A 52 19.53 16.00 9.54
C PRO A 52 18.68 16.51 10.71
N LEU A 53 17.98 17.64 10.55
CA LEU A 53 17.23 18.26 11.65
C LEU A 53 15.80 17.75 11.78
N LYS A 54 15.14 17.37 10.68
CA LYS A 54 13.72 16.98 10.66
C LYS A 54 13.50 15.54 10.19
N LEU A 55 13.85 15.23 8.95
CA LEU A 55 13.43 13.96 8.34
C LEU A 55 14.07 12.72 8.99
N LYS A 56 15.32 12.84 9.46
CA LYS A 56 16.03 11.75 10.15
C LYS A 56 15.31 11.35 11.44
N GLY A 57 14.84 12.30 12.25
CA GLY A 57 14.14 11.96 13.49
C GLY A 57 12.71 11.49 13.24
N ILE A 58 12.02 12.01 12.22
CA ILE A 58 10.74 11.46 11.76
C ILE A 58 10.89 9.99 11.37
N SER A 59 11.95 9.64 10.61
CA SER A 59 12.25 8.26 10.22
C SER A 59 12.45 7.34 11.44
N ILE A 60 13.13 7.83 12.49
CA ILE A 60 13.31 7.07 13.74
C ILE A 60 11.96 6.88 14.46
N CYS A 61 11.11 7.90 14.49
CA CYS A 61 9.77 7.82 15.09
C CYS A 61 8.89 6.81 14.34
N TYR A 62 8.91 6.80 13.02
CA TYR A 62 8.16 5.82 12.21
C TYR A 62 8.66 4.40 12.43
N SER A 63 9.98 4.22 12.51
CA SER A 63 10.58 2.91 12.78
C SER A 63 10.24 2.40 14.18
N ALA A 64 10.22 3.29 15.17
CA ALA A 64 9.81 2.98 16.54
C ALA A 64 8.33 2.62 16.59
N LEU A 65 7.47 3.43 15.98
CA LEU A 65 6.03 3.17 15.93
C LEU A 65 5.73 1.84 15.23
N LYS A 66 6.36 1.54 14.09
CA LYS A 66 6.21 0.25 13.42
C LYS A 66 6.56 -0.90 14.35
N SER A 67 7.71 -0.82 15.02
CA SER A 67 8.17 -1.85 15.94
C SER A 67 7.22 -2.01 17.15
N ALA A 68 6.59 -0.92 17.57
CA ALA A 68 5.56 -0.91 18.60
C ALA A 68 4.31 -1.69 18.18
N LEU A 69 3.80 -1.39 16.99
CA LEU A 69 2.53 -1.93 16.49
C LEU A 69 2.65 -3.43 16.17
N CYS A 70 3.70 -3.82 15.46
CA CYS A 70 3.86 -5.22 15.03
C CYS A 70 4.63 -6.08 16.06
N GLY A 71 4.93 -5.56 17.25
CA GLY A 71 5.72 -6.23 18.27
C GLY A 71 5.00 -7.35 19.04
N ASN A 72 3.67 -7.43 18.92
CA ASN A 72 2.78 -8.43 19.56
C ASN A 72 2.87 -8.51 21.09
N TYR A 73 3.39 -7.48 21.76
CA TYR A 73 3.53 -7.44 23.22
C TYR A 73 2.51 -6.52 23.92
N VAL A 74 1.61 -5.90 23.14
CA VAL A 74 0.55 -4.99 23.61
C VAL A 74 -0.73 -5.31 22.86
N SER A 75 -1.84 -5.45 23.58
CA SER A 75 -3.19 -5.48 22.99
C SER A 75 -3.76 -4.06 22.94
N PHE A 76 -3.77 -3.44 21.76
CA PHE A 76 -4.16 -2.02 21.64
C PHE A 76 -5.63 -1.71 22.00
N GLY A 77 -6.52 -2.70 21.94
CA GLY A 77 -7.91 -2.55 22.39
C GLY A 77 -8.05 -2.19 23.88
N VAL A 78 -7.02 -2.50 24.68
CA VAL A 78 -6.96 -2.19 26.12
C VAL A 78 -6.95 -0.67 26.35
N PHE A 79 -6.28 0.11 25.51
CA PHE A 79 -6.22 1.57 25.67
C PHE A 79 -7.61 2.22 25.67
N LYS A 80 -8.47 1.79 24.73
CA LYS A 80 -9.87 2.28 24.66
C LYS A 80 -10.70 1.84 25.87
N LEU A 81 -10.49 0.62 26.39
CA LEU A 81 -11.21 0.11 27.55
C LEU A 81 -10.87 0.84 28.85
N TYR A 82 -9.61 1.25 29.02
CA TYR A 82 -9.14 1.96 30.21
C TYR A 82 -9.17 3.50 30.07
N GLY A 83 -9.68 4.03 28.95
CA GLY A 83 -9.71 5.48 28.69
C GLY A 83 -8.32 6.10 28.52
N ASP A 84 -7.34 5.29 28.08
CA ASP A 84 -5.97 5.72 27.87
C ASP A 84 -5.77 6.20 26.42
N ASN A 85 -5.48 7.49 26.24
CA ASN A 85 -5.35 8.13 24.94
C ASN A 85 -3.94 8.01 24.31
N HIS A 86 -2.98 7.28 24.91
CA HIS A 86 -1.61 7.22 24.39
C HIS A 86 -1.55 6.60 22.98
N PHE A 87 -2.44 5.66 22.67
CA PHE A 87 -2.53 5.07 21.33
C PHE A 87 -3.02 6.09 20.29
N ASP A 88 -4.14 6.77 20.57
CA ASP A 88 -4.68 7.78 19.66
C ASP A 88 -3.71 8.96 19.49
N ASN A 89 -3.06 9.39 20.57
CA ASN A 89 -2.09 10.48 20.54
C ASN A 89 -0.89 10.19 19.62
N VAL A 90 -0.38 8.95 19.62
CA VAL A 90 0.77 8.61 18.77
C VAL A 90 0.36 8.50 17.31
N LEU A 91 -0.84 8.02 17.02
CA LEU A 91 -1.40 7.99 15.67
C LEU A 91 -1.66 9.40 15.13
N GLN A 92 -2.13 10.32 15.96
CA GLN A 92 -2.26 11.73 15.60
C GLN A 92 -0.90 12.40 15.38
N ALA A 93 0.10 12.07 16.20
CA ALA A 93 1.47 12.55 15.98
C ALA A 93 2.06 12.03 14.65
N PHE A 94 1.78 10.77 14.30
CA PHE A 94 2.13 10.20 13.00
C PHE A 94 1.52 11.01 11.85
N VAL A 95 0.21 11.29 11.87
CA VAL A 95 -0.47 12.07 10.82
C VAL A 95 0.12 13.48 10.70
N LYS A 96 0.33 14.17 11.82
CA LYS A 96 0.90 15.52 11.79
C LYS A 96 2.32 15.52 11.20
N MET A 97 3.16 14.55 11.57
CA MET A 97 4.49 14.40 10.98
C MET A 97 4.40 14.08 9.48
N LEU A 98 3.46 13.23 9.07
CA LEU A 98 3.24 12.85 7.66
C LEU A 98 2.91 14.06 6.80
N LEU A 99 1.94 14.87 7.22
CA LEU A 99 1.54 16.08 6.50
C LEU A 99 2.63 17.16 6.46
N SER A 100 3.64 17.06 7.33
CA SER A 100 4.77 18.00 7.35
C SER A 100 5.87 17.66 6.34
N VAL A 101 5.76 16.54 5.63
CA VAL A 101 6.74 16.02 4.68
C VAL A 101 6.13 16.03 3.28
N SER A 102 6.87 16.49 2.27
CA SER A 102 6.41 16.42 0.88
C SER A 102 6.54 15.01 0.30
N HIS A 103 5.70 14.64 -0.68
CA HIS A 103 5.82 13.34 -1.38
C HIS A 103 7.19 13.13 -2.01
N SER A 104 7.78 14.18 -2.59
CA SER A 104 9.12 14.16 -3.16
C SER A 104 10.20 13.80 -2.12
N ASP A 105 10.19 14.46 -0.96
CA ASP A 105 11.14 14.16 0.12
C ASP A 105 10.94 12.74 0.67
N LEU A 106 9.69 12.28 0.75
CA LEU A 106 9.34 10.96 1.24
C LEU A 106 10.04 9.84 0.45
N LEU A 107 10.15 9.98 -0.87
CA LEU A 107 10.81 9.01 -1.75
C LEU A 107 12.31 9.28 -1.93
N GLN A 108 12.73 10.55 -1.95
CA GLN A 108 14.14 10.91 -2.15
C GLN A 108 15.03 10.39 -1.00
N PHE A 109 14.54 10.45 0.24
CA PHE A 109 15.31 10.03 1.41
C PHE A 109 15.05 8.57 1.78
N ARG A 110 15.93 7.67 1.32
CA ARG A 110 15.80 6.21 1.52
C ARG A 110 15.46 5.76 2.95
N LYS A 111 16.07 6.36 3.98
CA LYS A 111 15.77 5.97 5.38
C LYS A 111 14.34 6.32 5.77
N LEU A 112 13.83 7.45 5.27
CA LEU A 112 12.46 7.88 5.51
C LEU A 112 11.48 6.94 4.81
N SER A 113 11.65 6.68 3.51
CA SER A 113 10.78 5.75 2.77
C SER A 113 10.76 4.35 3.39
N GLN A 114 11.93 3.78 3.73
CA GLN A 114 12.04 2.47 4.38
C GLN A 114 11.48 2.42 5.82
N SER A 115 11.18 3.57 6.42
CA SER A 115 10.50 3.64 7.73
C SER A 115 9.00 3.90 7.59
N TYR A 116 8.59 4.72 6.63
CA TYR A 116 7.20 5.13 6.42
C TYR A 116 6.37 4.01 5.78
N TYR A 117 6.78 3.49 4.62
CA TYR A 117 5.94 2.52 3.89
C TYR A 117 5.72 1.21 4.64
N PRO A 118 6.72 0.64 5.34
CA PRO A 118 6.46 -0.53 6.19
C PRO A 118 5.64 -0.22 7.45
N LEU A 119 5.62 1.03 7.93
CA LEU A 119 4.70 1.45 8.98
C LEU A 119 3.27 1.53 8.44
N LEU A 120 3.09 2.13 7.26
CA LEU A 120 1.80 2.22 6.58
C LEU A 120 1.21 0.83 6.30
N GLU A 121 2.04 -0.12 5.91
CA GLU A 121 1.64 -1.53 5.74
C GLU A 121 1.08 -2.11 7.04
N CYS A 122 1.78 -1.95 8.17
CA CYS A 122 1.33 -2.45 9.48
C CYS A 122 0.01 -1.75 9.92
N LEU A 123 -0.14 -0.46 9.63
CA LEU A 123 -1.39 0.26 9.87
C LEU A 123 -2.54 -0.26 8.99
N ALA A 124 -2.31 -0.51 7.71
CA ALA A 124 -3.32 -1.03 6.79
C ALA A 124 -3.74 -2.47 7.14
N GLN A 125 -2.81 -3.27 7.65
CA GLN A 125 -3.06 -4.64 8.06
C GLN A 125 -3.93 -4.72 9.33
N ASP A 126 -3.48 -4.11 10.43
CA ASP A 126 -4.03 -4.36 11.76
C ASP A 126 -4.86 -3.19 12.31
N HIS A 127 -4.71 -1.99 11.74
CA HIS A 127 -5.33 -0.75 12.22
C HIS A 127 -6.12 -0.04 11.11
N MET A 128 -6.75 -0.79 10.21
CA MET A 128 -7.48 -0.24 9.06
C MET A 128 -8.62 0.72 9.48
N SER A 129 -9.22 0.52 10.65
CA SER A 129 -10.23 1.43 11.22
C SER A 129 -9.68 2.84 11.44
N PHE A 130 -8.41 2.97 11.82
CA PHE A 130 -7.75 4.26 11.95
C PHE A 130 -7.63 4.93 10.58
N ILE A 131 -7.11 4.21 9.56
CA ILE A 131 -6.98 4.75 8.20
C ILE A 131 -8.33 5.25 7.69
N THR A 132 -9.40 4.47 7.86
CA THR A 132 -10.75 4.85 7.39
C THR A 132 -11.36 6.02 8.16
N SER A 133 -10.86 6.32 9.36
CA SER A 133 -11.31 7.45 10.19
C SER A 133 -10.61 8.77 9.86
N LEU A 134 -9.56 8.73 9.03
CA LEU A 134 -8.78 9.91 8.66
C LEU A 134 -9.58 10.88 7.79
N GLU A 135 -9.20 12.15 7.85
CA GLU A 135 -9.79 13.18 7.00
C GLU A 135 -9.47 12.94 5.51
N PRO A 136 -10.35 13.33 4.57
CA PRO A 136 -10.18 13.08 3.14
C PRO A 136 -8.84 13.55 2.56
N HIS A 137 -8.31 14.68 3.04
CA HIS A 137 -7.04 15.22 2.57
C HIS A 137 -5.84 14.35 2.99
N VAL A 138 -5.90 13.72 4.17
CA VAL A 138 -4.88 12.79 4.68
C VAL A 138 -4.96 11.46 3.93
N LEU A 139 -6.18 10.97 3.70
CA LEU A 139 -6.40 9.79 2.85
C LEU A 139 -5.80 10.02 1.46
N MET A 140 -6.09 11.16 0.84
CA MET A 140 -5.52 11.52 -0.46
C MET A 140 -3.99 11.51 -0.42
N TYR A 141 -3.38 12.14 0.59
CA TYR A 141 -1.92 12.10 0.78
C TYR A 141 -1.40 10.65 0.80
N ILE A 142 -2.03 9.77 1.59
CA ILE A 142 -1.64 8.36 1.73
C ILE A 142 -1.74 7.66 0.37
N PHE A 143 -2.87 7.78 -0.34
CA PHE A 143 -3.05 7.11 -1.63
C PHE A 143 -2.10 7.64 -2.71
N THR A 144 -1.84 8.94 -2.78
CA THR A 144 -0.82 9.52 -3.65
C THR A 144 0.56 8.97 -3.30
N SER A 145 0.90 8.88 -2.01
CA SER A 145 2.19 8.31 -1.58
C SER A 145 2.32 6.83 -1.96
N ILE A 146 1.26 6.04 -1.83
CA ILE A 146 1.26 4.64 -2.28
C ILE A 146 1.49 4.60 -3.80
N SER A 147 0.74 5.39 -4.57
CA SER A 147 0.86 5.44 -6.02
C SER A 147 2.28 5.75 -6.49
N GLU A 148 2.92 6.76 -5.91
CA GLU A 148 4.33 7.08 -6.21
C GLU A 148 5.30 6.02 -5.68
N GLY A 149 5.02 5.42 -4.52
CA GLY A 149 5.86 4.36 -3.96
C GLY A 149 5.80 3.04 -4.72
N LEU A 150 4.75 2.78 -5.50
CA LEU A 150 4.66 1.60 -6.38
C LEU A 150 5.71 1.61 -7.48
N THR A 151 6.10 2.81 -7.96
CA THR A 151 7.15 2.98 -9.00
C THR A 151 8.56 3.08 -8.41
N ALA A 152 8.71 2.94 -7.09
CA ALA A 152 10.01 3.03 -6.43
C ALA A 152 10.92 1.85 -6.79
N LEU A 153 12.18 2.15 -7.10
CA LEU A 153 13.22 1.14 -7.39
C LEU A 153 13.60 0.28 -6.17
N ASP A 154 13.39 0.80 -4.95
CA ASP A 154 13.64 0.04 -3.73
C ASP A 154 12.54 -0.99 -3.52
N THR A 155 12.90 -2.28 -3.62
CA THR A 155 11.96 -3.41 -3.55
C THR A 155 11.24 -3.51 -2.20
N ILE A 156 11.83 -2.99 -1.12
CA ILE A 156 11.18 -2.95 0.20
C ILE A 156 10.04 -1.95 0.15
N VAL A 157 10.27 -0.77 -0.43
CA VAL A 157 9.27 0.28 -0.56
C VAL A 157 8.13 -0.18 -1.45
N SER A 158 8.42 -0.61 -2.68
CA SER A 158 7.38 -1.03 -3.63
C SER A 158 6.57 -2.23 -3.13
N SER A 159 7.21 -3.19 -2.44
CA SER A 159 6.49 -4.32 -1.82
C SER A 159 5.61 -3.89 -0.66
N SER A 160 6.07 -2.95 0.19
CA SER A 160 5.26 -2.40 1.29
C SER A 160 4.04 -1.64 0.77
N CYS A 161 4.21 -0.88 -0.33
CA CYS A 161 3.10 -0.21 -1.02
C CYS A 161 2.09 -1.21 -1.59
N CYS A 162 2.57 -2.27 -2.25
CA CYS A 162 1.71 -3.33 -2.77
C CYS A 162 0.90 -4.01 -1.66
N ALA A 163 1.55 -4.34 -0.53
CA ALA A 163 0.90 -4.96 0.62
C ALA A 163 -0.13 -4.02 1.25
N SER A 164 0.23 -2.76 1.48
CA SER A 164 -0.68 -1.72 1.98
C SER A 164 -1.92 -1.59 1.09
N LEU A 165 -1.72 -1.54 -0.23
CA LEU A 165 -2.79 -1.45 -1.20
C LEU A 165 -3.67 -2.69 -1.22
N ASP A 166 -3.10 -3.90 -1.13
CA ASP A 166 -3.87 -5.15 -1.06
C ASP A 166 -4.74 -5.19 0.19
N TYR A 167 -4.24 -4.75 1.35
CA TYR A 167 -5.05 -4.67 2.57
C TYR A 167 -6.20 -3.66 2.43
N ILE A 168 -5.92 -2.48 1.89
CA ILE A 168 -6.94 -1.43 1.69
C ILE A 168 -8.03 -1.92 0.73
N VAL A 169 -7.63 -2.46 -0.41
CA VAL A 169 -8.54 -2.98 -1.44
C VAL A 169 -9.33 -4.19 -0.93
N SER A 170 -8.69 -5.08 -0.15
CA SER A 170 -9.38 -6.18 0.52
C SER A 170 -10.48 -5.70 1.45
N TYR A 171 -10.19 -4.64 2.21
CA TYR A 171 -11.13 -4.05 3.14
C TYR A 171 -12.33 -3.45 2.40
N LEU A 172 -12.08 -2.68 1.33
CA LEU A 172 -13.11 -2.14 0.46
C LEU A 172 -13.99 -3.23 -0.16
N PHE A 173 -13.37 -4.26 -0.74
CA PHE A 173 -14.08 -5.37 -1.36
C PHE A 173 -14.99 -6.10 -0.36
N LYS A 174 -14.51 -6.35 0.87
CA LYS A 174 -15.30 -6.95 1.95
C LYS A 174 -16.50 -6.10 2.34
N HIS A 175 -16.38 -4.77 2.32
CA HIS A 175 -17.49 -3.87 2.64
C HIS A 175 -18.55 -3.84 1.54
N ILE A 176 -18.14 -3.73 0.28
CA ILE A 176 -19.08 -3.77 -0.87
C ILE A 176 -19.85 -5.10 -0.91
N ALA A 177 -19.16 -6.23 -0.73
CA ALA A 177 -19.78 -7.55 -0.69
C ALA A 177 -20.79 -7.73 0.46
N LYS A 178 -20.60 -6.97 1.56
CA LYS A 178 -21.48 -6.96 2.73
C LYS A 178 -22.70 -6.06 2.56
N GLU A 179 -22.59 -4.95 1.83
CA GLU A 179 -23.75 -4.06 1.56
C GLU A 179 -24.80 -4.71 0.66
N GLY A 180 -24.39 -5.59 -0.27
CA GLY A 180 -25.33 -6.36 -1.10
C GLY A 180 -26.17 -7.39 -0.32
N LYS A 181 -25.82 -7.71 0.94
CA LYS A 181 -26.54 -8.66 1.80
C LYS A 181 -27.18 -7.90 2.96
N LYS A 182 -28.50 -7.72 2.95
CA LYS A 182 -29.28 -7.05 4.03
C LYS A 182 -28.81 -7.51 5.42
N GLN A 183 -28.17 -6.64 6.21
CA GLN A 183 -27.67 -6.97 7.56
C GLN A 183 -28.68 -6.66 8.68
N PRO A 184 -28.67 -7.41 9.80
CA PRO A 184 -29.46 -7.12 11.00
C PRO A 184 -28.91 -5.90 11.76
N LEU A 185 -29.81 -5.19 12.47
CA LEU A 185 -29.63 -3.85 13.07
C LEU A 185 -28.49 -3.64 14.11
N GLY A 186 -27.74 -4.67 14.51
CA GLY A 186 -26.78 -4.59 15.64
C GLY A 186 -25.32 -4.22 15.31
N ILE A 187 -24.91 -4.22 14.03
CA ILE A 187 -23.51 -4.00 13.60
C ILE A 187 -23.40 -2.70 12.78
N ARG A 188 -23.93 -1.59 13.29
CA ARG A 188 -23.97 -0.31 12.54
C ARG A 188 -22.69 0.52 12.65
N GLU A 189 -21.95 0.46 13.75
CA GLU A 189 -20.79 1.36 13.96
C GLU A 189 -19.58 1.00 13.07
N ILE A 190 -19.26 -0.30 12.92
CA ILE A 190 -18.18 -0.78 12.04
C ILE A 190 -18.51 -0.53 10.54
N SER A 191 -19.78 -0.28 10.22
CA SER A 191 -20.26 0.01 8.86
C SER A 191 -19.99 1.45 8.42
N GLN A 192 -19.93 2.43 9.35
CA GLN A 192 -19.83 3.84 8.97
C GLN A 192 -18.45 4.22 8.41
N ASP A 193 -17.37 3.75 9.04
CA ASP A 193 -16.02 4.09 8.59
C ASP A 193 -15.67 3.41 7.26
N GLY A 194 -16.14 2.17 7.06
CA GLY A 194 -16.05 1.49 5.77
C GLY A 194 -16.80 2.22 4.66
N GLN A 195 -17.99 2.75 4.97
CA GLN A 195 -18.78 3.58 4.05
C GLN A 195 -18.10 4.89 3.70
N ARG A 196 -17.43 5.55 4.66
CA ARG A 196 -16.67 6.77 4.40
C ARG A 196 -15.55 6.53 3.40
N LEU A 197 -14.76 5.46 3.60
CA LEU A 197 -13.69 5.12 2.66
C LEU A 197 -14.25 4.74 1.28
N LEU A 198 -15.35 3.98 1.24
CA LEU A 198 -16.01 3.64 -0.02
C LEU A 198 -16.48 4.88 -0.78
N HIS A 199 -17.16 5.80 -0.10
CA HIS A 199 -17.62 7.06 -0.68
C HIS A 199 -16.44 7.92 -1.16
N PHE A 200 -15.38 8.02 -0.35
CA PHE A 200 -14.15 8.70 -0.72
C PHE A 200 -13.53 8.10 -2.00
N MET A 201 -13.49 6.77 -2.12
CA MET A 201 -12.97 6.08 -3.30
C MET A 201 -13.88 6.22 -4.54
N GLN A 202 -15.20 6.32 -4.35
CA GLN A 202 -16.12 6.61 -5.46
C GLN A 202 -15.90 8.01 -6.01
N GLN A 203 -15.65 9.00 -5.13
CA GLN A 203 -15.35 10.37 -5.53
C GLN A 203 -13.95 10.54 -6.13
N ASN A 204 -13.00 9.67 -5.76
CA ASN A 204 -11.60 9.76 -6.16
C ASN A 204 -11.14 8.49 -6.90
N SER A 205 -12.00 7.97 -7.78
CA SER A 205 -11.76 6.69 -8.47
C SER A 205 -10.53 6.72 -9.39
N GLU A 206 -10.15 7.91 -9.87
CA GLU A 206 -8.95 8.16 -10.67
C GLU A 206 -7.68 7.64 -10.01
N VAL A 207 -7.58 7.73 -8.68
CA VAL A 207 -6.37 7.32 -7.94
C VAL A 207 -6.21 5.79 -7.96
N LEU A 208 -7.30 5.04 -7.79
CA LEU A 208 -7.29 3.58 -7.91
C LEU A 208 -7.02 3.12 -9.35
N GLN A 209 -7.57 3.86 -10.32
CA GLN A 209 -7.32 3.64 -11.75
C GLN A 209 -5.85 3.86 -12.08
N GLN A 210 -5.25 4.95 -11.60
CA GLN A 210 -3.83 5.24 -11.78
C GLN A 210 -2.95 4.13 -11.18
N MET A 211 -3.23 3.67 -9.96
CA MET A 211 -2.49 2.56 -9.35
C MET A 211 -2.65 1.26 -10.15
N MET A 212 -3.83 0.96 -10.69
CA MET A 212 -4.03 -0.19 -11.57
C MET A 212 -3.15 -0.09 -12.82
N SER A 213 -3.13 1.08 -13.46
CA SER A 213 -2.31 1.34 -14.64
C SER A 213 -0.82 1.20 -14.35
N ILE A 214 -0.35 1.73 -13.22
CA ILE A 214 1.04 1.58 -12.77
C ILE A 214 1.40 0.10 -12.63
N LEU A 215 0.59 -0.68 -11.90
CA LEU A 215 0.87 -2.11 -11.69
C LEU A 215 0.83 -2.91 -13.00
N MET A 216 -0.12 -2.63 -13.89
CA MET A 216 -0.18 -3.26 -15.21
C MET A 216 1.06 -2.92 -16.04
N ASN A 217 1.49 -1.66 -16.07
CA ASN A 217 2.68 -1.24 -16.79
C ASN A 217 3.94 -1.91 -16.22
N THR A 218 4.08 -1.98 -14.90
CA THR A 218 5.19 -2.68 -14.24
C THR A 218 5.22 -4.18 -14.59
N ILE A 219 4.06 -4.83 -14.72
CA ILE A 219 4.00 -6.24 -15.14
C ILE A 219 4.42 -6.43 -16.60
N ILE A 220 3.91 -5.57 -17.50
CA ILE A 220 4.05 -5.75 -18.95
C ILE A 220 5.41 -5.27 -19.44
N PHE A 221 5.89 -4.12 -18.97
CA PHE A 221 7.03 -3.42 -19.55
C PHE A 221 8.29 -3.46 -18.69
N GLU A 222 8.17 -3.70 -17.38
CA GLU A 222 9.31 -3.65 -16.47
C GLU A 222 9.82 -5.04 -16.04
N ASP A 223 11.04 -5.05 -15.50
CA ASP A 223 11.57 -6.20 -14.78
C ASP A 223 10.89 -6.33 -13.41
N CYS A 224 9.68 -6.90 -13.41
CA CYS A 224 8.85 -7.12 -12.22
C CYS A 224 9.51 -8.11 -11.24
N ARG A 225 10.43 -7.61 -10.40
CA ARG A 225 11.19 -8.41 -9.42
C ARG A 225 10.33 -8.94 -8.27
N ASN A 226 9.20 -8.30 -7.99
CA ASN A 226 8.29 -8.61 -6.88
C ASN A 226 6.89 -9.01 -7.37
N GLN A 227 6.84 -9.90 -8.37
CA GLN A 227 5.58 -10.35 -9.01
C GLN A 227 4.49 -10.77 -8.01
N TRP A 228 4.88 -11.49 -6.95
CA TRP A 228 3.95 -11.88 -5.87
C TRP A 228 3.31 -10.67 -5.21
N SER A 229 4.11 -9.68 -4.84
CA SER A 229 3.64 -8.45 -4.22
C SER A 229 2.71 -7.68 -5.15
N VAL A 230 3.08 -7.53 -6.43
CA VAL A 230 2.30 -6.75 -7.42
C VAL A 230 0.97 -7.40 -7.79
N SER A 231 0.94 -8.73 -7.91
CA SER A 231 -0.24 -9.46 -8.38
C SER A 231 -1.45 -9.35 -7.45
N ARG A 232 -1.24 -9.35 -6.13
CA ARG A 232 -2.31 -9.33 -5.12
C ARG A 232 -3.16 -8.05 -5.13
N PRO A 233 -2.58 -6.84 -4.99
CA PRO A 233 -3.35 -5.60 -5.07
C PRO A 233 -3.96 -5.42 -6.46
N LEU A 234 -3.28 -5.84 -7.54
CA LEU A 234 -3.82 -5.73 -8.89
C LEU A 234 -5.11 -6.55 -9.06
N LEU A 235 -5.16 -7.79 -8.58
CA LEU A 235 -6.41 -8.58 -8.60
C LEU A 235 -7.53 -7.82 -7.90
N GLY A 236 -7.26 -7.30 -6.71
CA GLY A 236 -8.22 -6.50 -5.95
C GLY A 236 -8.73 -5.28 -6.73
N LEU A 237 -7.84 -4.53 -7.37
CA LEU A 237 -8.21 -3.38 -8.18
C LEU A 237 -9.06 -3.79 -9.38
N ILE A 238 -8.71 -4.89 -10.06
CA ILE A 238 -9.47 -5.41 -11.22
C ILE A 238 -10.90 -5.78 -10.79
N LEU A 239 -11.04 -6.48 -9.67
CA LEU A 239 -12.36 -6.87 -9.16
C LEU A 239 -13.19 -5.67 -8.69
N LEU A 240 -12.56 -4.62 -8.14
CA LEU A 240 -13.24 -3.39 -7.77
C LEU A 240 -13.62 -2.50 -8.97
N ASN A 241 -12.81 -2.50 -10.03
CA ASN A 241 -12.95 -1.59 -11.16
C ASN A 241 -12.81 -2.30 -12.53
N GLY A 242 -13.66 -3.30 -12.76
CA GLY A 242 -13.62 -4.12 -13.97
C GLY A 242 -13.90 -3.36 -15.27
N LYS A 243 -14.65 -2.26 -15.20
CA LYS A 243 -14.90 -1.38 -16.36
C LYS A 243 -13.59 -0.73 -16.83
N TYR A 244 -12.86 -0.11 -15.92
CA TYR A 244 -11.58 0.52 -16.25
C TYR A 244 -10.53 -0.49 -16.70
N PHE A 245 -10.47 -1.68 -16.08
CA PHE A 245 -9.60 -2.76 -16.57
C PHE A 245 -9.90 -3.16 -18.02
N SER A 246 -11.18 -3.19 -18.39
CA SER A 246 -11.60 -3.49 -19.77
C SER A 246 -11.18 -2.39 -20.75
N GLU A 247 -11.26 -1.12 -20.33
CA GLU A 247 -10.81 0.05 -21.10
C GLU A 247 -9.28 0.04 -21.27
N LEU A 248 -8.52 -0.24 -20.21
CA LEU A 248 -7.05 -0.39 -20.27
C LEU A 248 -6.65 -1.50 -21.24
N ARG A 249 -7.31 -2.65 -21.15
CA ARG A 249 -7.07 -3.78 -22.07
C ARG A 249 -7.34 -3.35 -23.52
N ALA A 250 -8.48 -2.73 -23.79
CA ALA A 250 -8.84 -2.29 -25.13
C ALA A 250 -7.83 -1.26 -25.67
N SER A 251 -7.43 -0.29 -24.85
CA SER A 251 -6.43 0.70 -25.22
C SER A 251 -5.09 0.08 -25.58
N LEU A 252 -4.61 -0.90 -24.79
CA LEU A 252 -3.34 -1.56 -25.05
C LEU A 252 -3.39 -2.45 -26.29
N ILE A 253 -4.50 -3.14 -26.54
CA ILE A 253 -4.63 -4.03 -27.71
C ILE A 253 -4.76 -3.19 -28.98
N ASN A 254 -5.59 -2.15 -28.96
CA ASN A 254 -5.83 -1.29 -30.13
C ASN A 254 -4.59 -0.46 -30.52
N SER A 255 -3.65 -0.25 -29.60
CA SER A 255 -2.38 0.43 -29.91
C SER A 255 -1.36 -0.49 -30.61
N GLN A 256 -1.66 -1.78 -30.78
CA GLN A 256 -0.76 -2.77 -31.38
C GLN A 256 -1.23 -3.16 -32.80
N PRO A 257 -0.31 -3.62 -33.67
CA PRO A 257 -0.65 -4.08 -35.02
C PRO A 257 -1.72 -5.19 -35.02
N SER A 258 -2.61 -5.19 -36.01
CA SER A 258 -3.76 -6.12 -36.10
C SER A 258 -3.37 -7.60 -35.99
N GLU A 259 -2.18 -7.96 -36.48
CA GLU A 259 -1.64 -9.34 -36.42
C GLU A 259 -1.43 -9.84 -34.99
N LYS A 260 -1.10 -8.93 -34.06
CA LYS A 260 -0.84 -9.25 -32.65
C LYS A 260 -2.11 -9.20 -31.79
N GLN A 261 -3.16 -8.54 -32.25
CA GLN A 261 -4.35 -8.23 -31.43
C GLN A 261 -5.06 -9.49 -30.91
N GLU A 262 -5.26 -10.51 -31.74
CA GLU A 262 -5.93 -11.75 -31.30
C GLU A 262 -5.09 -12.49 -30.24
N PHE A 263 -3.77 -12.51 -30.39
CA PHE A 263 -2.89 -13.11 -29.38
C PHE A 263 -2.93 -12.36 -28.05
N LEU A 264 -2.91 -11.01 -28.09
CA LEU A 264 -3.05 -10.19 -26.90
C LEU A 264 -4.40 -10.40 -26.22
N HIS A 265 -5.49 -10.51 -27.00
CA HIS A 265 -6.80 -10.88 -26.48
C HIS A 265 -6.74 -12.23 -25.73
N GLN A 266 -6.05 -13.24 -26.30
CA GLN A 266 -5.86 -14.52 -25.64
C GLN A 266 -5.05 -14.41 -24.35
N CYS A 267 -3.98 -13.61 -24.32
CA CYS A 267 -3.17 -13.38 -23.12
C CYS A 267 -4.04 -12.84 -21.97
N PHE A 268 -4.86 -11.82 -22.24
CA PHE A 268 -5.78 -11.27 -21.24
C PHE A 268 -6.90 -12.23 -20.83
N ARG A 269 -7.34 -13.14 -21.72
CA ARG A 269 -8.26 -14.23 -21.35
C ARG A 269 -7.59 -15.18 -20.35
N ASN A 270 -6.38 -15.64 -20.67
CA ASN A 270 -5.60 -16.56 -19.82
C ASN A 270 -5.30 -15.94 -18.45
N LEU A 271 -5.02 -14.63 -18.39
CA LEU A 271 -4.78 -13.90 -17.14
C LEU A 271 -5.94 -14.10 -16.14
N MET A 272 -7.18 -14.06 -16.63
CA MET A 272 -8.39 -14.17 -15.81
C MET A 272 -8.95 -15.59 -15.73
N GLU A 273 -8.26 -16.59 -16.29
CA GLU A 273 -8.77 -17.96 -16.36
C GLU A 273 -8.86 -18.63 -14.98
N GLY A 274 -10.08 -18.99 -14.59
CA GLY A 274 -10.36 -19.59 -13.28
C GLY A 274 -10.29 -18.60 -12.12
N VAL A 275 -10.26 -17.29 -12.40
CA VAL A 275 -10.30 -16.23 -11.38
C VAL A 275 -11.75 -15.95 -10.99
N GLU A 276 -12.06 -16.10 -9.71
CA GLU A 276 -13.39 -15.87 -9.15
C GLU A 276 -13.59 -14.42 -8.67
N GLN A 277 -14.83 -14.03 -8.40
CA GLN A 277 -15.19 -12.72 -7.81
C GLN A 277 -14.99 -12.70 -6.28
N ASN A 278 -13.77 -13.00 -5.82
CA ASN A 278 -13.39 -12.93 -4.41
C ASN A 278 -11.88 -12.71 -4.22
N LEU A 279 -11.48 -12.36 -2.99
CA LEU A 279 -10.08 -12.15 -2.61
C LEU A 279 -9.56 -13.22 -1.64
N LEU A 280 -10.02 -14.47 -1.79
CA LEU A 280 -9.48 -15.58 -1.01
C LEU A 280 -8.05 -15.91 -1.46
N VAL A 281 -7.25 -16.47 -0.54
CA VAL A 281 -5.84 -16.82 -0.80
C VAL A 281 -5.71 -17.70 -2.04
N LYS A 282 -6.54 -18.75 -2.16
CA LYS A 282 -6.57 -19.64 -3.33
C LYS A 282 -6.77 -18.89 -4.65
N ASN A 283 -7.68 -17.91 -4.67
CA ASN A 283 -7.98 -17.14 -5.88
C ASN A 283 -6.84 -16.17 -6.22
N ARG A 284 -6.23 -15.55 -5.21
CA ARG A 284 -5.02 -14.74 -5.38
C ARG A 284 -3.87 -15.55 -5.97
N ASP A 285 -3.59 -16.73 -5.42
CA ASP A 285 -2.51 -17.59 -5.88
C ASP A 285 -2.75 -18.05 -7.32
N ARG A 286 -4.01 -18.37 -7.68
CA ARG A 286 -4.40 -18.66 -9.07
C ARG A 286 -4.10 -17.48 -10.00
N PHE A 287 -4.51 -16.27 -9.64
CA PHE A 287 -4.21 -15.08 -10.43
C PHE A 287 -2.70 -14.82 -10.55
N THR A 288 -1.93 -15.00 -9.47
CA THR A 288 -0.47 -14.85 -9.50
C THR A 288 0.19 -15.85 -10.47
N GLN A 289 -0.29 -17.10 -10.51
CA GLN A 289 0.19 -18.11 -11.47
C GLN A 289 -0.13 -17.71 -12.92
N ASN A 290 -1.37 -17.30 -13.18
CA ASN A 290 -1.77 -16.81 -14.51
C ASN A 290 -0.94 -15.59 -14.93
N MET A 291 -0.60 -14.70 -13.99
CA MET A 291 0.24 -13.53 -14.23
C MET A 291 1.65 -13.88 -14.70
N SER A 292 2.25 -14.96 -14.16
CA SER A 292 3.57 -15.42 -14.63
C SER A 292 3.56 -15.81 -16.10
N ILE A 293 2.49 -16.51 -16.51
CA ILE A 293 2.27 -16.93 -17.91
C ILE A 293 2.02 -15.70 -18.77
N PHE A 294 1.06 -14.85 -18.36
CA PHE A 294 0.74 -13.60 -19.03
C PHE A 294 1.96 -12.73 -19.28
N ARG A 295 2.81 -12.52 -18.27
CA ARG A 295 4.02 -11.69 -18.41
C ARG A 295 4.99 -12.26 -19.44
N ARG A 296 5.21 -13.58 -19.46
CA ARG A 296 6.08 -14.23 -20.44
C ARG A 296 5.53 -14.04 -21.86
N ASP A 297 4.26 -14.37 -22.05
CA ASP A 297 3.62 -14.35 -23.37
C ASP A 297 3.52 -12.91 -23.93
N MET A 298 3.28 -11.92 -23.05
CA MET A 298 3.31 -10.49 -23.40
C MET A 298 4.72 -10.02 -23.77
N ALA A 299 5.74 -10.45 -23.03
CA ALA A 299 7.13 -10.09 -23.33
C ALA A 299 7.59 -10.65 -24.68
N GLU A 300 7.19 -11.86 -25.05
CA GLU A 300 7.48 -12.46 -26.37
C GLU A 300 6.83 -11.65 -27.50
N THR A 301 5.56 -11.27 -27.34
CA THR A 301 4.79 -10.56 -28.36
C THR A 301 5.26 -9.11 -28.59
N LEU A 302 5.60 -8.42 -27.51
CA LEU A 302 6.02 -7.01 -27.55
C LEU A 302 7.50 -6.84 -27.89
N ARG A 303 8.37 -7.83 -27.61
CA ARG A 303 9.80 -7.77 -27.98
C ARG A 303 10.05 -8.05 -29.47
N CYS A 304 9.12 -8.69 -30.18
CA CYS A 304 9.27 -8.94 -31.61
C CYS A 304 9.42 -7.66 -32.46
N ASP A 305 9.12 -6.47 -31.93
CA ASP A 305 9.33 -5.20 -32.65
C ASP A 305 10.81 -4.79 -32.75
N GLY A 306 11.68 -5.27 -31.86
CA GLY A 306 13.11 -4.88 -31.85
C GLY A 306 14.01 -5.66 -32.81
N ILE A 307 13.54 -6.78 -33.36
CA ILE A 307 14.34 -7.64 -34.27
C ILE A 307 13.95 -7.38 -35.74
N SER A 308 12.73 -6.96 -36.02
CA SER A 308 12.29 -6.62 -37.37
C SER A 308 12.92 -5.33 -37.91
N GLU A 309 13.26 -4.37 -37.05
CA GLU A 309 13.97 -3.14 -37.47
C GLU A 309 15.48 -3.38 -37.71
N SER A 310 16.11 -4.34 -37.02
CA SER A 310 17.54 -4.63 -37.24
C SER A 310 17.78 -5.45 -38.52
N VAL A 311 16.91 -6.41 -38.83
CA VAL A 311 17.07 -7.27 -40.01
C VAL A 311 16.75 -6.54 -41.32
N SER A 312 15.86 -5.55 -41.29
CA SER A 312 15.55 -4.73 -42.48
C SER A 312 16.66 -3.73 -42.83
N THR A 313 17.52 -3.37 -41.87
CA THR A 313 18.65 -2.45 -42.10
C THR A 313 19.90 -3.17 -42.62
N GLU A 314 20.10 -4.45 -42.28
CA GLU A 314 21.26 -5.24 -42.76
C GLU A 314 21.07 -5.82 -44.18
N MET A 315 19.83 -5.95 -44.69
CA MET A 315 19.59 -6.42 -46.07
C MET A 315 19.65 -5.32 -47.14
N MET A 316 19.93 -4.07 -46.75
CA MET A 316 20.13 -2.93 -47.69
C MET A 316 21.59 -2.43 -47.74
N SER A 317 22.55 -3.21 -47.26
CA SER A 317 24.00 -2.90 -47.35
C SER A 317 24.72 -3.77 -48.37
#